data_AF-A0A0A0LE05-F1
#
_entry.id   AF-A0A0A0LE05-F1
#
_cell.length_a   1.000
_cell.length_b   1.000
_cell.length_c   1.000
_cell.angle_alpha   90.00
_cell.angle_beta   90.00
_cell.angle_gamma   90.00
#
_symmetry.space_group_name_H-M   'P 1'
#
loop_
_entity.id
_entity.type
_entity.pdbx_description
1 polymer ?
#
loop_
_entity_poly.entity_id
_entity_poly.type
_entity_poly.pdbx_seq_one_letter_code
_entity_poly.pdbx_strand_id
1 'polypeptide(L)'
;MGPPVAKLRAQGIGTVCGRLLLGTAEKIPESEIVDTTGAGDAFIGAVLYALCANMPPEKLLPFSAQVAAGCCRALGARSGLPYHTDPRLASFLH
;
A
#
# COMPACT_ATOMS: atom_id res chain seq x y z
N MET A 1 13.07 -6.69 15.87
CA MET A 1 14.07 -5.67 15.47
C MET A 1 13.63 -5.12 14.12
N GLY A 2 13.40 -3.80 14.00
CA GLY A 2 12.89 -3.23 12.75
C GLY A 2 13.95 -3.13 11.65
N PRO A 3 13.56 -2.86 10.38
CA PRO A 3 14.48 -2.84 9.25
C PRO A 3 15.60 -1.81 9.43
N PRO A 4 16.80 -2.06 8.89
CA PRO A 4 17.96 -1.19 9.04
C PRO A 4 17.67 0.21 8.50
N VAL A 5 18.15 1.22 9.22
CA VAL A 5 18.05 2.62 8.77
C VAL A 5 19.11 2.84 7.69
N ALA A 6 18.67 3.06 6.46
CA ALA A 6 19.51 3.50 5.37
C ALA A 6 19.83 4.98 5.53
N LYS A 7 21.09 5.34 5.29
CA LYS A 7 21.57 6.73 5.32
C LYS A 7 22.13 7.08 3.95
N LEU A 8 21.45 7.96 3.23
CA LEU A 8 21.87 8.47 1.94
C LEU A 8 22.41 9.89 2.11
N ARG A 9 23.60 10.15 1.58
CA ARG A 9 24.27 11.46 1.68
C ARG A 9 24.58 11.98 0.28
N ALA A 10 24.23 13.23 0.02
CA ALA A 10 24.59 13.93 -1.21
C ALA A 10 25.37 15.21 -0.87
N GLN A 11 26.54 15.39 -1.50
CA GLN A 11 27.41 16.53 -1.25
C GLN A 11 26.70 17.84 -1.62
N GLY A 12 26.75 18.83 -0.73
CA GLY A 12 26.07 20.13 -0.92
C GLY A 12 24.56 20.13 -0.68
N ILE A 13 23.91 18.96 -0.53
CA ILE A 13 22.46 18.85 -0.31
C ILE A 13 22.13 18.46 1.14
N GLY A 14 22.83 17.46 1.69
CA GLY A 14 22.61 16.99 3.06
C GLY A 14 22.56 15.47 3.19
N THR A 15 21.90 15.01 4.26
CA THR A 15 21.74 13.58 4.59
C THR A 15 20.28 13.25 4.84
N VAL A 16 19.80 12.18 4.23
CA VAL A 16 18.49 11.57 4.49
C VAL A 16 18.70 10.25 5.22
N CYS A 17 18.05 10.11 6.38
CA CYS A 17 17.98 8.86 7.13
C CYS A 17 16.55 8.31 7.03
N GLY A 18 16.40 7.03 6.72
CA GLY A 18 15.08 6.42 6.61
C GLY A 18 15.14 4.91 6.67
N ARG A 19 13.98 4.28 6.75
CA ARG A 19 13.84 2.82 6.59
C ARG A 19 13.40 2.54 5.16
N LEU A 20 14.07 1.61 4.50
CA LEU A 20 13.60 1.08 3.22
C LEU A 20 12.64 -0.08 3.51
N LEU A 21 11.37 0.10 3.15
CA LEU A 21 10.38 -0.98 3.16
C LEU A 21 10.20 -1.44 1.73
N LEU A 22 10.33 -2.76 1.51
CA LEU A 22 10.10 -3.37 0.20
C LEU A 22 8.87 -4.28 0.31
N GLY A 23 7.91 -4.07 -0.57
CA GLY A 23 6.70 -4.87 -0.69
C GLY A 23 6.37 -5.11 -2.15
N THR A 24 5.68 -6.20 -2.44
CA THR A 24 5.20 -6.53 -3.78
C THR A 24 3.78 -6.02 -3.98
N ALA A 25 3.38 -5.83 -5.24
CA ALA A 25 1.97 -5.69 -5.57
C ALA A 25 1.20 -6.96 -5.20
N GLU A 26 -0.10 -6.80 -4.90
CA GLU A 26 -0.98 -7.94 -4.67
C GLU A 26 -1.28 -8.64 -5.99
N LYS A 27 -1.30 -9.98 -5.96
CA LYS A 27 -1.56 -10.78 -7.17
C LYS A 27 -3.07 -10.93 -7.37
N ILE A 28 -3.55 -10.45 -8.50
CA ILE A 28 -4.95 -10.53 -8.90
C ILE A 28 -5.03 -11.39 -10.17
N PRO A 29 -6.01 -12.31 -10.30
CA PRO A 29 -6.26 -12.98 -11.57
C PRO A 29 -6.50 -11.97 -12.69
N GLU A 30 -5.94 -12.18 -13.87
CA GLU A 30 -6.09 -11.27 -15.01
C GLU A 30 -7.57 -11.04 -15.36
N SER A 31 -8.41 -12.07 -15.22
CA SER A 31 -9.86 -12.00 -15.43
C SER A 31 -10.61 -11.09 -14.45
N GLU A 32 -10.00 -10.72 -13.32
CA GLU A 32 -10.58 -9.81 -12.34
C GLU A 32 -10.11 -8.35 -12.53
N ILE A 33 -9.14 -8.09 -13.41
CA ILE A 33 -8.65 -6.73 -13.68
C ILE A 33 -9.59 -6.06 -14.69
N VAL A 34 -10.31 -5.04 -14.22
CA VAL A 34 -11.30 -4.30 -15.02
C VAL A 34 -10.75 -2.95 -15.47
N ASP A 35 -10.16 -2.19 -14.55
CA ASP A 35 -9.66 -0.83 -14.80
C ASP A 35 -8.59 -0.49 -13.77
N THR A 36 -7.43 0.01 -14.18
CA THR A 36 -6.33 0.36 -13.28
C THR A 36 -6.34 1.83 -12.84
N THR A 37 -7.28 2.62 -13.35
CA THR A 37 -7.44 4.03 -12.99
C THR A 37 -7.58 4.18 -11.48
N GLY A 38 -6.78 5.04 -10.86
CA GLY A 38 -6.83 5.31 -9.43
C GLY A 38 -6.14 4.27 -8.53
N ALA A 39 -5.59 3.17 -9.05
CA ALA A 39 -4.93 2.15 -8.23
C ALA A 39 -3.73 2.71 -7.42
N GLY A 40 -2.98 3.65 -8.00
CA GLY A 40 -1.89 4.35 -7.31
C GLY A 40 -2.38 5.26 -6.19
N ASP A 41 -3.46 6.01 -6.43
CA ASP A 41 -4.09 6.86 -5.41
C ASP A 41 -4.66 6.03 -4.26
N ALA A 42 -5.28 4.89 -4.59
CA ALA A 42 -5.75 3.91 -3.62
C ALA A 42 -4.61 3.35 -2.76
N PHE A 43 -3.47 3.01 -3.37
CA PHE A 43 -2.27 2.57 -2.66
C PHE A 43 -1.76 3.63 -1.69
N ILE A 44 -1.56 4.87 -2.16
CA ILE A 44 -1.06 5.98 -1.34
C ILE A 44 -2.03 6.30 -0.20
N GLY A 45 -3.33 6.37 -0.50
CA GLY A 45 -4.38 6.59 0.50
C GLY A 45 -4.38 5.50 1.58
N ALA A 46 -4.20 4.24 1.19
CA ALA A 46 -4.09 3.12 2.12
C ALA A 46 -2.79 3.17 2.95
N VAL A 47 -1.67 3.61 2.38
CA VAL A 47 -0.43 3.86 3.15
C VAL A 47 -0.67 4.91 4.22
N LEU A 48 -1.30 6.03 3.87
CA LEU A 48 -1.64 7.09 4.83
C LEU A 48 -2.56 6.58 5.93
N TYR A 49 -3.60 5.81 5.57
CA TYR A 49 -4.48 5.16 6.55
C TYR A 49 -3.70 4.25 7.50
N ALA A 50 -2.86 3.36 6.97
CA ALA A 50 -2.09 2.40 7.75
C ALA A 50 -1.10 3.08 8.70
N LEU A 51 -0.49 4.20 8.29
CA LEU A 51 0.35 5.03 9.17
C LEU A 51 -0.48 5.62 10.31
N CYS A 52 -1.63 6.23 10.02
CA CYS A 52 -2.53 6.79 11.03
C CYS A 52 -3.08 5.72 11.99
N ALA A 53 -3.31 4.51 11.49
CA ALA A 53 -3.75 3.35 12.27
C ALA A 53 -2.62 2.66 13.05
N ASN A 54 -1.38 3.18 13.00
CA ASN A 54 -0.20 2.57 13.61
C ASN A 54 0.02 1.11 13.20
N MET A 55 -0.30 0.75 11.95
CA MET A 55 0.00 -0.58 11.44
C MET A 55 1.52 -0.82 11.45
N PRO A 56 1.96 -2.03 11.83
CA PRO A 56 3.37 -2.38 11.79
C PRO A 56 3.88 -2.33 10.33
N PRO A 57 5.14 -1.92 10.09
CA PRO A 57 5.69 -1.77 8.74
C PRO A 57 5.53 -3.00 7.85
N GLU A 58 5.56 -4.19 8.44
CA GLU A 58 5.42 -5.48 7.77
C GLU A 58 3.99 -5.72 7.25
N LYS A 59 2.97 -5.10 7.86
CA LYS A 59 1.57 -5.17 7.40
C LYS A 59 1.18 -4.03 6.47
N LEU A 60 1.82 -2.87 6.63
CA LEU A 60 1.44 -1.63 5.94
C LEU A 60 1.48 -1.77 4.42
N LEU A 61 2.61 -2.19 3.83
CA LEU A 61 2.71 -2.28 2.37
C LEU A 61 1.79 -3.36 1.77
N PRO A 62 1.71 -4.58 2.35
CA PRO A 62 0.73 -5.59 1.91
C PRO A 62 -0.72 -5.12 1.99
N PHE A 63 -1.11 -4.43 3.06
CA PHE A 63 -2.45 -3.85 3.19
C PHE A 63 -2.73 -2.85 2.06
N SER A 64 -1.80 -1.91 1.82
CA SER A 64 -1.96 -0.92 0.75
C SER A 64 -2.01 -1.54 -0.63
N ALA A 65 -1.21 -2.59 -0.87
CA ALA A 65 -1.25 -3.36 -2.11
C ALA A 65 -2.61 -4.06 -2.30
N GLN A 66 -3.20 -4.61 -1.23
CA GLN A 66 -4.53 -5.22 -1.27
C GLN A 66 -5.63 -4.20 -1.61
N VAL A 67 -5.53 -2.99 -1.06
CA VAL A 67 -6.48 -1.90 -1.36
C VAL A 67 -6.37 -1.45 -2.82
N ALA A 68 -5.15 -1.27 -3.33
CA ALA A 68 -4.90 -0.96 -4.74
C ALA A 68 -5.44 -2.06 -5.66
N ALA A 69 -5.24 -3.33 -5.29
CA ALA A 69 -5.80 -4.46 -6.00
C ALA A 69 -7.33 -4.52 -5.95
N GLY A 70 -7.95 -4.09 -4.83
CA GLY A 70 -9.39 -3.89 -4.75
C GLY A 70 -9.87 -2.92 -5.83
N CYS A 71 -9.21 -1.75 -5.90
CA CYS A 71 -9.50 -0.69 -6.87
C CYS A 71 -9.54 -1.22 -8.32
N CYS A 72 -8.61 -2.10 -8.68
CA CYS A 72 -8.50 -2.65 -10.04
C CYS A 72 -9.70 -3.50 -10.50
N ARG A 73 -10.60 -3.91 -9.59
CA ARG A 73 -11.70 -4.85 -9.87
C ARG A 73 -13.02 -4.19 -10.28
N ALA A 74 -13.04 -2.87 -10.44
CA ALA A 74 -14.24 -2.15 -10.88
C ALA A 74 -13.87 -0.96 -11.76
N LEU A 75 -14.81 -0.53 -12.59
CA LEU A 75 -14.63 0.60 -13.50
C LEU A 75 -14.53 1.93 -12.74
N GLY A 76 -13.52 2.72 -13.08
CA GLY A 76 -13.26 4.06 -12.55
C GLY A 76 -12.47 4.09 -11.24
N ALA A 77 -11.97 5.29 -10.90
CA ALA A 77 -10.95 5.50 -9.86
C ALA A 77 -11.32 5.12 -8.41
N ARG A 78 -12.61 4.96 -8.10
CA ARG A 78 -13.09 4.80 -6.70
C ARG A 78 -14.05 3.63 -6.50
N SER A 79 -14.70 3.17 -7.57
CA SER A 79 -15.78 2.18 -7.47
C SER A 79 -15.30 0.84 -6.89
N GLY A 80 -14.02 0.50 -7.09
CA GLY A 80 -13.41 -0.73 -6.58
C GLY A 80 -12.78 -0.59 -5.20
N LEU A 81 -12.80 0.59 -4.58
CA LEU A 81 -12.19 0.77 -3.26
C LEU A 81 -12.88 -0.15 -2.25
N PRO A 82 -12.13 -0.98 -1.51
CA PRO A 82 -12.70 -1.87 -0.52
C PRO A 82 -13.24 -1.06 0.67
N TYR A 83 -14.37 -1.50 1.21
CA TYR A 83 -14.84 -1.06 2.51
C TYR A 83 -13.98 -1.69 3.62
N HIS A 84 -14.00 -1.11 4.81
CA HIS A 84 -13.28 -1.65 5.98
C HIS A 84 -13.72 -3.09 6.33
N THR A 85 -14.93 -3.49 5.94
CA THR A 85 -15.48 -4.84 6.15
C THR A 85 -15.15 -5.82 5.03
N ASP A 86 -14.36 -5.44 4.03
CA ASP A 86 -14.00 -6.34 2.93
C ASP A 86 -13.22 -7.55 3.45
N PRO A 87 -13.65 -8.80 3.18
CA PRO A 87 -12.98 -9.99 3.69
C PRO A 87 -11.52 -10.10 3.22
N ARG A 88 -11.17 -9.50 2.08
CA ARG A 88 -9.78 -9.45 1.59
C ARG A 88 -8.88 -8.59 2.47
N LEU A 89 -9.43 -7.70 3.29
CA LEU A 89 -8.68 -6.86 4.22
C LEU A 89 -8.62 -7.43 5.65
N ALA A 90 -9.40 -8.46 5.96
CA ALA A 90 -9.55 -8.97 7.32
C ALA A 90 -8.21 -9.36 7.97
N SER A 91 -7.28 -9.97 7.25
CA SER A 91 -5.96 -10.34 7.82
C SER A 91 -5.11 -9.15 8.27
N PHE A 92 -5.40 -7.93 7.80
CA PHE A 92 -4.62 -6.73 8.11
C PHE A 92 -5.23 -5.89 9.24
N LEU A 93 -6.53 -6.01 9.46
CA LEU A 93 -7.32 -5.15 10.37
C LEU A 93 -7.52 -5.77 11.77
N HIS A 94 -6.85 -6.89 12.05
CA HIS A 94 -6.88 -7.62 13.32
C HIS A 94 -5.49 -7.63 13.99
#